data_AF-A0A1V5PKI8-F1
#
_entry.id   AF-A0A1V5PKI8-F1
#
_cell.length_a   1.000
_cell.length_b   1.000
_cell.length_c   1.000
_cell.angle_alpha   90.00
_cell.angle_beta   90.00
_cell.angle_gamma   90.00
#
_symmetry.space_group_name_H-M   'P 1'
#
loop_
_entity.id
_entity.type
_entity.pdbx_description
1 polymer ?
#
loop_
_entity_poly.entity_id
_entity_poly.type
_entity_poly.pdbx_seq_one_letter_code
_entity_poly.pdbx_strand_id
1 'polypeptide(L)'
;MLSPDGTTVIFRSERDGNSEIYLMDADGSNQRRFTNSPSYESFGSITSDMSGVVYDSESVGVSKSYLANPAATGVIALETRSGWHMAQSDISSDGLWRVYASKPEGGAWTLMVDHFVSPLMAIGATGFAASQNNCDWESGVLAYGWSYAWETTHQNQALDWLKSYVNRCLPGKTISHVNDATLAHAALVVYQSDPQPVYLNFAQDMADWLMTTAQRTPDGTLSHMNDGDSVWCDTMLSVPPFLVRMSQVTGDMTYFDEAVDQVLKHADHLQDPGTGLYHHAWSAAQNGYLGPAYWGRGNGWALLGDVAVLSVMTDTHPLRPTLLSIYRDQAAALLPLQDSSGLWHNVVNHTDFYLETSGTALIGYALERGVAEGWLDNAQYLPSVESARLGMWRKILAGGMVTDVMVPTGPLSNDAIYNTLPHSELQLYGQGVGLLFESP
;
A
#
# COMPACT_ATOMS: atom_id res chain seq x y z
N MET A 1 12.15 -15.02 20.00
CA MET A 1 12.86 -13.81 19.55
C MET A 1 11.86 -12.66 19.53
N LEU A 2 12.32 -11.42 19.67
CA LEU A 2 11.49 -10.24 19.43
C LEU A 2 11.62 -9.85 17.95
N SER A 3 10.56 -9.28 17.39
CA SER A 3 10.60 -8.59 16.11
C SER A 3 11.52 -7.36 16.15
N PRO A 4 11.99 -6.88 14.99
CA PRO A 4 12.82 -5.67 14.90
C PRO A 4 12.24 -4.44 15.61
N ASP A 5 10.92 -4.24 15.52
CA ASP A 5 10.20 -3.14 16.18
C ASP A 5 9.89 -3.40 17.67
N GLY A 6 10.17 -4.61 18.16
CA GLY A 6 9.91 -5.03 19.53
C GLY A 6 8.44 -5.26 19.88
N THR A 7 7.51 -5.27 18.92
CA THR A 7 6.07 -5.41 19.17
C THR A 7 5.57 -6.86 19.16
N THR A 8 6.29 -7.76 18.47
CA THR A 8 5.91 -9.16 18.27
C THR A 8 6.96 -10.09 18.84
N VAL A 9 6.53 -11.13 19.56
CA VAL A 9 7.39 -12.24 19.97
C VAL A 9 7.11 -13.46 19.11
N ILE A 10 8.16 -14.00 18.50
CA ILE A 10 8.15 -15.29 17.83
C ILE A 10 8.74 -16.36 18.75
N PHE A 11 8.01 -17.46 18.94
CA PHE A 11 8.46 -18.55 19.81
C PHE A 11 8.00 -19.91 19.30
N ARG A 12 8.71 -20.95 19.74
CA ARG A 12 8.36 -22.34 19.47
C ARG A 12 7.57 -22.91 20.65
N SER A 13 6.55 -23.73 20.39
CA SER A 13 5.81 -24.44 21.43
C SER A 13 5.36 -25.83 20.95
N GLU A 14 5.30 -26.79 21.88
CA GLU A 14 4.77 -28.14 21.64
C GLU A 14 3.36 -28.33 22.22
N ARG A 15 2.68 -27.22 22.56
CA ARG A 15 1.41 -27.23 23.29
C ARG A 15 0.27 -27.95 22.56
N ASP A 16 0.35 -28.05 21.23
CA ASP A 16 -0.66 -28.68 20.38
C ASP A 16 -0.26 -30.11 19.94
N GLY A 17 0.73 -30.72 20.58
CA GLY A 17 1.12 -32.13 20.38
C GLY A 17 2.28 -32.35 19.42
N ASN A 18 2.71 -31.31 18.70
CA ASN A 18 3.94 -31.28 17.91
C ASN A 18 4.57 -29.88 17.98
N SER A 19 5.81 -29.75 17.51
CA SER A 19 6.57 -28.51 17.58
C SER A 19 6.14 -27.51 16.52
N GLU A 20 5.64 -26.35 16.92
CA GLU A 20 5.13 -25.32 16.01
C GLU A 20 5.68 -23.92 16.36
N ILE A 21 5.67 -23.03 15.38
CA ILE A 21 5.96 -21.60 15.54
C ILE A 21 4.66 -20.87 15.91
N TYR A 22 4.79 -19.96 16.88
CA TYR A 22 3.73 -19.08 17.35
C TYR A 22 4.21 -17.64 17.33
N LEU A 23 3.25 -16.74 17.16
CA LEU A 23 3.41 -15.30 17.29
C LEU A 23 2.55 -14.83 18.46
N MET A 24 2.99 -13.79 19.14
CA MET A 24 2.23 -13.09 20.18
C MET A 24 2.71 -11.66 20.30
N ASP A 25 1.95 -10.82 20.96
CA ASP A 25 2.37 -9.44 21.22
C ASP A 25 3.49 -9.43 22.27
N ALA A 26 4.27 -8.36 22.30
CA ALA A 26 5.39 -8.20 23.22
C ALA A 26 4.99 -8.19 24.71
N ASP A 27 3.72 -7.90 25.00
CA ASP A 27 3.14 -7.99 26.33
C ASP A 27 2.69 -9.42 26.72
N GLY A 28 2.76 -10.37 25.77
CA GLY A 28 2.41 -11.78 25.93
C GLY A 28 0.96 -12.14 25.56
N SER A 29 0.16 -11.14 25.14
CA SER A 29 -1.21 -11.33 24.66
C SER A 29 -1.26 -11.79 23.19
N ASN A 30 -2.46 -12.05 22.67
CA ASN A 30 -2.70 -12.43 21.26
C ASN A 30 -1.85 -13.60 20.72
N GLN A 31 -1.59 -14.60 21.56
CA GLN A 31 -0.89 -15.82 21.16
C GLN A 31 -1.65 -16.55 20.05
N ARG A 32 -1.02 -16.68 18.89
CA ARG A 32 -1.57 -17.37 17.72
C ARG A 32 -0.56 -18.35 17.12
N ARG A 33 -1.08 -19.50 16.69
CA ARG A 33 -0.32 -20.49 15.94
C ARG A 33 0.00 -19.94 14.54
N PHE A 34 1.27 -19.96 14.17
CA PHE A 34 1.73 -19.48 12.87
C PHE A 34 1.87 -20.63 11.87
N THR A 35 2.58 -21.69 12.24
CA THR A 35 2.71 -22.90 11.43
C THR A 35 1.70 -23.95 11.86
N ASN A 36 1.21 -24.77 10.91
CA ASN A 36 0.34 -25.89 11.20
C ASN A 36 0.67 -27.06 10.26
N SER A 37 1.54 -27.95 10.73
CA SER A 37 2.05 -29.10 9.97
C SER A 37 2.20 -30.31 10.90
N PRO A 38 2.14 -31.56 10.42
CA PRO A 38 2.50 -32.71 11.25
C PRO A 38 4.01 -32.82 11.55
N SER A 39 4.84 -31.92 11.02
CA SER A 39 6.29 -31.97 11.15
C SER A 39 6.82 -31.28 12.41
N TYR A 40 8.14 -31.19 12.48
CA TYR A 40 8.86 -30.45 13.49
C TYR A 40 9.28 -29.09 12.94
N GLU A 41 8.77 -28.03 13.55
CA GLU A 41 9.13 -26.65 13.22
C GLU A 41 10.06 -26.08 14.28
N SER A 42 11.08 -25.34 13.84
CA SER A 42 12.05 -24.73 14.73
C SER A 42 12.58 -23.42 14.14
N PHE A 43 13.41 -22.71 14.92
CA PHE A 43 14.09 -21.46 14.53
C PHE A 43 13.15 -20.43 13.87
N GLY A 44 12.65 -19.45 14.61
CA GLY A 44 11.76 -18.43 14.05
C GLY A 44 12.37 -17.04 14.16
N SER A 45 12.52 -16.33 13.03
CA SER A 45 12.85 -14.90 12.99
C SER A 45 11.89 -14.11 12.11
N ILE A 46 11.84 -12.79 12.30
CA ILE A 46 10.99 -11.86 11.54
C ILE A 46 11.91 -10.97 10.71
N THR A 47 11.55 -10.73 9.45
CA THR A 47 12.30 -9.84 8.55
C THR A 47 12.36 -8.42 9.11
N SER A 48 13.41 -7.67 8.78
CA SER A 48 13.61 -6.30 9.27
C SER A 48 12.46 -5.35 8.92
N ASP A 49 11.81 -5.58 7.78
CA ASP A 49 10.62 -4.86 7.31
C ASP A 49 9.29 -5.42 7.82
N MET A 50 9.31 -6.34 8.80
CA MET A 50 8.12 -6.95 9.43
C MET A 50 7.24 -7.79 8.51
N SER A 51 7.58 -7.91 7.22
CA SER A 51 6.71 -8.48 6.20
C SER A 51 6.79 -10.00 6.09
N GLY A 52 7.71 -10.65 6.80
CA GLY A 52 7.92 -12.09 6.69
C GLY A 52 8.43 -12.74 7.96
N VAL A 53 8.08 -14.01 8.10
CA VAL A 53 8.60 -14.92 9.13
C VAL A 53 9.43 -15.99 8.44
N VAL A 54 10.69 -16.11 8.86
CA VAL A 54 11.58 -17.20 8.46
C VAL A 54 11.50 -18.30 9.49
N TYR A 55 11.31 -19.55 9.05
CA TYR A 55 11.25 -20.70 9.93
C TYR A 55 11.85 -21.97 9.32
N ASP A 56 12.31 -22.89 10.16
CA ASP A 56 12.75 -24.22 9.73
C ASP A 56 11.61 -25.23 9.88
N SER A 57 11.46 -26.14 8.92
CA SER A 57 10.50 -27.24 8.95
C SER A 57 11.07 -28.53 8.35
N GLU A 58 10.69 -29.66 8.92
CA GLU A 58 10.98 -31.01 8.42
C GLU A 58 9.81 -31.63 7.62
N SER A 59 8.84 -30.81 7.18
CA SER A 59 7.64 -31.25 6.44
C SER A 59 7.91 -32.08 5.19
N VAL A 60 9.10 -31.96 4.60
CA VAL A 60 9.52 -32.70 3.40
C VAL A 60 10.54 -33.82 3.72
N GLY A 61 10.62 -34.26 4.97
CA GLY A 61 11.50 -35.36 5.42
C GLY A 61 12.97 -34.95 5.62
N VAL A 62 13.32 -33.70 5.31
CA VAL A 62 14.62 -33.08 5.58
C VAL A 62 14.41 -31.66 6.10
N SER A 63 15.27 -31.21 7.02
CA SER A 63 15.26 -29.82 7.48
C SER A 63 15.47 -28.85 6.31
N LYS A 64 14.51 -27.94 6.14
CA LYS A 64 14.58 -26.81 5.23
C LYS A 64 14.10 -25.55 5.93
N SER A 65 14.63 -24.40 5.52
CA SER A 65 14.06 -23.11 5.90
C SER A 65 13.00 -22.66 4.89
N TYR A 66 12.05 -21.89 5.38
CA TYR A 66 10.91 -21.35 4.66
C TYR A 66 10.73 -19.88 5.03
N LEU A 67 10.16 -19.12 4.10
CA LEU A 67 9.69 -17.76 4.31
C LEU A 67 8.19 -17.73 4.05
N ALA A 68 7.43 -17.10 4.93
CA ALA A 68 6.01 -16.86 4.74
C ALA A 68 5.65 -15.46 5.24
N ASN A 69 4.58 -14.86 4.71
CA ASN A 69 4.06 -13.63 5.28
C ASN A 69 3.44 -13.89 6.68
N PRO A 70 3.09 -12.87 7.47
CA PRO A 70 2.63 -13.07 8.84
C PRO A 70 1.24 -13.72 8.97
N ALA A 71 0.50 -13.88 7.86
CA ALA A 71 -0.70 -14.71 7.77
C ALA A 71 -0.41 -16.20 7.55
N ALA A 72 0.88 -16.59 7.49
CA ALA A 72 1.36 -17.92 7.14
C ALA A 72 0.92 -18.40 5.74
N THR A 73 0.62 -17.46 4.84
CA THR A 73 0.39 -17.74 3.42
C THR A 73 1.64 -17.38 2.60
N GLY A 74 1.58 -17.61 1.29
CA GLY A 74 2.69 -17.28 0.40
C GLY A 74 4.01 -17.98 0.77
N VAL A 75 3.93 -19.21 1.27
CA VAL A 75 5.11 -19.96 1.75
C VAL A 75 6.08 -20.26 0.62
N ILE A 76 7.34 -19.87 0.77
CA ILE A 76 8.44 -20.11 -0.16
C ILE A 76 9.49 -20.99 0.53
N ALA A 77 9.92 -22.06 -0.13
CA ALA A 77 11.09 -22.81 0.29
C ALA A 77 12.37 -22.01 -0.01
N LEU A 78 13.16 -21.75 1.01
CA LEU A 78 14.41 -21.00 0.91
C LEU A 78 15.59 -21.85 0.37
N GLU A 79 15.42 -23.17 0.37
CA GLU A 79 16.30 -24.18 -0.22
C GLU A 79 15.54 -25.04 -1.24
N THR A 80 15.91 -24.92 -2.50
CA THR A 80 15.27 -25.63 -3.62
C THR A 80 16.13 -26.78 -4.16
N ARG A 81 17.40 -26.91 -3.76
CA ARG A 81 18.27 -27.99 -4.22
C ARG A 81 17.79 -29.34 -3.69
N SER A 82 17.76 -30.34 -4.57
CA SER A 82 17.39 -31.71 -4.22
C SER A 82 18.53 -32.39 -3.44
N GLY A 83 18.20 -33.08 -2.34
CA GLY A 83 19.18 -33.76 -1.49
C GLY A 83 20.03 -32.80 -0.63
N TRP A 84 19.58 -31.57 -0.41
CA TRP A 84 20.24 -30.59 0.46
C TRP A 84 19.39 -30.29 1.69
N HIS A 85 20.08 -30.06 2.81
CA HIS A 85 19.50 -29.58 4.05
C HIS A 85 19.82 -28.10 4.25
N MET A 86 18.90 -27.38 4.88
CA MET A 86 19.05 -25.99 5.29
C MET A 86 18.46 -25.80 6.69
N ALA A 87 19.13 -25.02 7.53
CA ALA A 87 18.65 -24.68 8.87
C ALA A 87 19.24 -23.34 9.33
N GLN A 88 18.61 -22.76 10.35
CA GLN A 88 19.07 -21.55 11.06
C GLN A 88 19.25 -20.36 10.12
N SER A 89 18.28 -20.15 9.23
CA SER A 89 18.30 -19.03 8.29
C SER A 89 17.96 -17.73 8.97
N ASP A 90 18.93 -16.85 9.14
CA ASP A 90 18.72 -15.52 9.71
C ASP A 90 18.91 -14.41 8.67
N ILE A 91 18.24 -13.28 8.87
CA ILE A 91 18.21 -12.16 7.93
C ILE A 91 18.98 -10.99 8.52
N SER A 92 19.80 -10.34 7.70
CA SER A 92 20.51 -9.13 8.10
C SER A 92 19.55 -8.00 8.46
N SER A 93 19.97 -7.10 9.35
CA SER A 93 19.14 -5.98 9.80
C SER A 93 18.73 -5.03 8.67
N ASP A 94 19.53 -4.94 7.60
CA ASP A 94 19.19 -4.18 6.39
C ASP A 94 18.22 -4.92 5.45
N GLY A 95 17.87 -6.18 5.75
CA GLY A 95 16.96 -7.01 4.97
C GLY A 95 17.53 -7.53 3.65
N LEU A 96 18.80 -7.25 3.34
CA LEU A 96 19.38 -7.53 2.02
C LEU A 96 20.07 -8.89 1.90
N TRP A 97 20.44 -9.47 3.04
CA TRP A 97 21.27 -10.67 3.09
C TRP A 97 20.67 -11.71 4.03
N ARG A 98 20.84 -12.98 3.64
CA ARG A 98 20.51 -14.13 4.46
C ARG A 98 21.77 -14.91 4.78
N VAL A 99 21.92 -15.30 6.04
CA VAL A 99 22.95 -16.24 6.51
C VAL A 99 22.28 -17.53 6.94
N TYR A 100 22.87 -18.68 6.60
CA TYR A 100 22.26 -19.98 6.91
C TYR A 100 23.29 -21.11 6.95
N ALA A 101 22.94 -22.19 7.65
CA ALA A 101 23.68 -23.44 7.60
C ALA A 101 23.12 -24.33 6.47
N SER A 102 23.99 -24.93 5.66
CA SER A 102 23.58 -25.86 4.60
C SER A 102 24.54 -27.05 4.46
N LYS A 103 24.02 -28.20 4.00
CA LYS A 103 24.83 -29.37 3.63
C LYS A 103 24.14 -30.22 2.56
N PRO A 104 24.89 -30.95 1.72
CA PRO A 104 24.33 -32.04 0.94
C PRO A 104 24.04 -33.25 1.85
N GLU A 105 23.21 -34.16 1.38
CA GLU A 105 22.95 -35.45 2.04
C GLU A 105 24.26 -36.22 2.28
N GLY A 106 24.45 -36.69 3.52
CA GLY A 106 25.70 -37.33 3.95
C GLY A 106 26.92 -36.41 4.07
N GLY A 107 26.79 -35.11 3.80
CA GLY A 107 27.85 -34.11 3.91
C GLY A 107 27.96 -33.40 5.25
N ALA A 108 28.95 -32.51 5.37
CA ALA A 108 29.14 -31.63 6.52
C ALA A 108 28.42 -30.28 6.34
N TRP A 109 27.98 -29.69 7.46
CA TRP A 109 27.39 -28.34 7.48
C TRP A 109 28.43 -27.26 7.18
N THR A 110 28.05 -26.31 6.33
CA THR A 110 28.79 -25.08 6.06
C THR A 110 27.89 -23.87 6.25
N LEU A 111 28.51 -22.73 6.59
CA LEU A 111 27.83 -21.45 6.60
C LEU A 111 27.78 -20.90 5.17
N MET A 112 26.64 -20.35 4.78
CA MET A 112 26.38 -19.75 3.47
C MET A 112 25.80 -18.36 3.66
N VAL A 113 26.01 -17.50 2.65
CA VAL A 113 25.42 -16.15 2.58
C VAL A 113 24.95 -15.90 1.15
N ASP A 114 23.73 -15.37 1.00
CA ASP A 114 23.17 -14.93 -0.28
C ASP A 114 22.20 -13.75 -0.13
N HIS A 115 21.79 -13.18 -1.26
CA HIS A 115 20.80 -12.10 -1.29
C HIS A 115 19.42 -12.61 -0.85
N PHE A 116 18.71 -11.76 -0.11
CA PHE A 116 17.38 -12.04 0.41
C PHE A 116 16.31 -11.13 -0.23
N VAL A 117 15.09 -11.65 -0.33
CA VAL A 117 13.92 -10.89 -0.78
C VAL A 117 12.77 -11.22 0.18
N SER A 118 12.31 -10.22 0.93
CA SER A 118 11.17 -10.34 1.83
C SER A 118 9.84 -10.38 1.06
N PRO A 119 8.71 -10.76 1.70
CA PRO A 119 7.40 -10.69 1.06
C PRO A 119 7.03 -9.29 0.58
N LEU A 120 7.32 -8.23 1.35
CA LEU A 120 7.11 -6.84 0.93
C LEU A 120 7.92 -6.51 -0.33
N MET A 121 9.21 -6.84 -0.34
CA MET A 121 10.05 -6.62 -1.53
C MET A 121 9.61 -7.47 -2.73
N ALA A 122 9.09 -8.68 -2.50
CA ALA A 122 8.53 -9.52 -3.56
C ALA A 122 7.31 -8.88 -4.23
N ILE A 123 6.44 -8.19 -3.47
CA ILE A 123 5.30 -7.44 -4.01
C ILE A 123 5.79 -6.42 -5.03
N GLY A 124 6.74 -5.59 -4.60
CA GLY A 124 7.28 -4.55 -5.46
C GLY A 124 8.07 -5.10 -6.64
N ALA A 125 8.86 -6.16 -6.46
CA ALA A 125 9.63 -6.80 -7.53
C ALA A 125 8.73 -7.37 -8.63
N THR A 126 7.65 -8.05 -8.25
CA THR A 126 6.67 -8.59 -9.18
C THR A 126 5.91 -7.47 -9.89
N GLY A 127 5.57 -6.40 -9.17
CA GLY A 127 4.99 -5.19 -9.77
C GLY A 127 5.92 -4.57 -10.81
N PHE A 128 7.19 -4.38 -10.49
CA PHE A 128 8.11 -3.77 -11.45
C PHE A 128 8.37 -4.67 -12.65
N ALA A 129 8.54 -5.97 -12.45
CA ALA A 129 8.68 -6.94 -13.54
C ALA A 129 7.49 -6.89 -14.50
N ALA A 130 6.27 -6.72 -13.97
CA ALA A 130 5.07 -6.51 -14.77
C ALA A 130 5.01 -5.10 -15.40
N SER A 131 5.59 -4.08 -14.78
CA SER A 131 5.54 -2.70 -15.27
C SER A 131 6.23 -2.53 -16.62
N GLN A 132 7.33 -3.24 -16.90
CA GLN A 132 8.10 -3.20 -18.16
C GLN A 132 8.31 -1.80 -18.75
N ASN A 133 7.44 -1.34 -19.66
CA ASN A 133 7.50 -0.02 -20.32
C ASN A 133 6.29 0.86 -19.98
N ASN A 134 5.40 0.43 -19.07
CA ASN A 134 4.30 1.24 -18.56
C ASN A 134 4.89 2.40 -17.75
N CYS A 135 4.51 3.62 -18.17
CA CYS A 135 4.84 4.90 -17.56
C CYS A 135 3.57 5.75 -17.38
N ASP A 136 2.45 5.05 -17.20
CA ASP A 136 1.13 5.59 -16.95
C ASP A 136 0.79 5.50 -15.46
N TRP A 137 -0.41 5.95 -15.11
CA TRP A 137 -0.84 6.13 -13.72
C TRP A 137 -0.73 4.85 -12.89
N GLU A 138 -0.95 3.65 -13.46
CA GLU A 138 -0.85 2.39 -12.73
C GLU A 138 0.57 2.15 -12.20
N SER A 139 1.57 2.42 -13.05
CA SER A 139 2.98 2.36 -12.67
C SER A 139 3.38 3.49 -11.70
N GLY A 140 2.70 4.63 -11.80
CA GLY A 140 2.87 5.76 -10.88
C GLY A 140 2.38 5.43 -9.47
N VAL A 141 1.26 4.71 -9.32
CA VAL A 141 0.80 4.18 -8.02
C VAL A 141 1.78 3.16 -7.45
N LEU A 142 2.32 2.28 -8.30
CA LEU A 142 3.40 1.38 -7.89
C LEU A 142 4.62 2.16 -7.37
N ALA A 143 5.02 3.21 -8.08
CA ALA A 143 6.11 4.07 -7.64
C ALA A 143 5.77 4.81 -6.33
N TYR A 144 4.52 5.22 -6.11
CA TYR A 144 4.09 5.81 -4.85
C TYR A 144 4.25 4.85 -3.67
N GLY A 145 3.85 3.58 -3.84
CA GLY A 145 4.09 2.53 -2.84
C GLY A 145 5.58 2.31 -2.55
N TRP A 146 6.41 2.30 -3.59
CA TRP A 146 7.86 2.21 -3.44
C TRP A 146 8.49 3.44 -2.77
N SER A 147 7.96 4.64 -3.05
CA SER A 147 8.35 5.87 -2.37
C SER A 147 8.12 5.75 -0.88
N TYR A 148 6.93 5.33 -0.47
CA TYR A 148 6.61 5.13 0.94
C TYR A 148 7.49 4.05 1.60
N ALA A 149 7.64 2.89 0.95
CA ALA A 149 8.50 1.81 1.45
C ALA A 149 9.95 2.26 1.65
N TRP A 150 10.51 3.06 0.72
CA TRP A 150 11.84 3.66 0.88
C TRP A 150 11.91 4.60 2.09
N GLU A 151 10.89 5.45 2.26
CA GLU A 151 10.84 6.46 3.31
C GLU A 151 10.75 5.85 4.71
N THR A 152 10.06 4.72 4.87
CA THR A 152 9.89 4.08 6.18
C THR A 152 10.96 3.02 6.49
N THR A 153 11.44 2.30 5.47
CA THR A 153 12.40 1.20 5.69
C THR A 153 13.86 1.59 5.45
N HIS A 154 14.11 2.65 4.66
CA HIS A 154 15.43 3.04 4.17
C HIS A 154 16.22 1.90 3.48
N GLN A 155 15.51 0.92 2.92
CA GLN A 155 16.15 -0.15 2.15
C GLN A 155 16.55 0.35 0.77
N ASN A 156 17.84 0.35 0.46
CA ASN A 156 18.38 0.85 -0.82
C ASN A 156 17.72 0.22 -2.05
N GLN A 157 17.26 -1.03 -1.94
CA GLN A 157 16.55 -1.71 -3.01
C GLN A 157 15.33 -0.89 -3.49
N ALA A 158 14.52 -0.34 -2.57
CA ALA A 158 13.37 0.49 -2.91
C ALA A 158 13.77 1.75 -3.70
N LEU A 159 14.82 2.44 -3.27
CA LEU A 159 15.34 3.61 -3.96
C LEU A 159 15.90 3.28 -5.35
N ASP A 160 16.60 2.15 -5.49
CA ASP A 160 17.14 1.71 -6.77
C ASP A 160 16.03 1.40 -7.79
N TRP A 161 14.92 0.79 -7.35
CA TRP A 161 13.72 0.62 -8.17
C TRP A 161 13.14 1.97 -8.62
N LEU A 162 12.97 2.92 -7.69
CA LEU A 162 12.45 4.26 -8.00
C LEU A 162 13.33 4.97 -9.02
N LYS A 163 14.66 4.95 -8.84
CA LYS A 163 15.61 5.52 -9.79
C LYS A 163 15.48 4.87 -11.16
N SER A 164 15.36 3.55 -11.23
CA SER A 164 15.17 2.83 -12.50
C SER A 164 13.87 3.25 -13.19
N TYR A 165 12.77 3.31 -12.45
CA TYR A 165 11.46 3.72 -12.95
C TYR A 165 11.46 5.17 -13.47
N VAL A 166 11.90 6.12 -12.64
CA VAL A 166 11.92 7.56 -12.97
C VAL A 166 12.82 7.82 -14.18
N ASN A 167 14.03 7.24 -14.21
CA ASN A 167 14.94 7.42 -15.35
C ASN A 167 14.44 6.78 -16.64
N ARG A 168 13.60 5.75 -16.55
CA ARG A 168 12.94 5.13 -17.71
C ARG A 168 11.77 5.98 -18.20
N CYS A 169 10.97 6.52 -17.29
CA CYS A 169 9.66 7.10 -17.61
C CYS A 169 9.66 8.61 -17.83
N LEU A 170 10.63 9.35 -17.27
CA LEU A 170 10.74 10.79 -17.52
C LEU A 170 11.09 11.17 -18.96
N PRO A 171 12.06 10.51 -19.63
CA PRO A 171 12.46 10.92 -20.97
C PRO A 171 11.29 10.87 -21.97
N GLY A 172 10.91 12.03 -22.49
CA GLY A 172 9.83 12.15 -23.48
C GLY A 172 8.40 12.12 -22.91
N LYS A 173 8.23 12.10 -21.57
CA LYS A 173 6.90 12.24 -20.96
C LYS A 173 6.32 13.60 -21.28
N THR A 174 5.12 13.61 -21.86
CA THR A 174 4.32 14.81 -22.05
C THR A 174 3.29 14.90 -20.94
N ILE A 175 3.25 16.03 -20.24
CA ILE A 175 2.27 16.28 -19.18
C ILE A 175 0.95 16.68 -19.83
N SER A 176 -0.10 15.93 -19.54
CA SER A 176 -1.42 16.16 -20.16
C SER A 176 -2.60 15.82 -19.25
N HIS A 177 -2.35 15.18 -18.11
CA HIS A 177 -3.39 14.65 -17.25
C HIS A 177 -2.99 14.74 -15.77
N VAL A 178 -3.96 14.90 -14.86
CA VAL A 178 -3.72 14.98 -13.41
C VAL A 178 -2.93 13.78 -12.86
N ASN A 179 -3.17 12.60 -13.43
CA ASN A 179 -2.49 11.36 -13.07
C ASN A 179 -0.97 11.38 -13.29
N ASP A 180 -0.45 12.25 -14.17
CA ASP A 180 1.00 12.40 -14.39
C ASP A 180 1.72 12.91 -13.11
N ALA A 181 0.97 13.47 -12.15
CA ALA A 181 1.46 13.86 -10.83
C ALA A 181 2.06 12.69 -10.02
N THR A 182 1.63 11.45 -10.27
CA THR A 182 2.20 10.27 -9.61
C THR A 182 3.66 10.03 -9.99
N LEU A 183 4.02 10.22 -11.27
CA LEU A 183 5.42 10.17 -11.72
C LEU A 183 6.22 11.36 -11.18
N ALA A 184 5.60 12.55 -11.14
CA ALA A 184 6.24 13.74 -10.58
C ALA A 184 6.54 13.59 -9.08
N HIS A 185 5.64 12.98 -8.30
CA HIS A 185 5.87 12.62 -6.91
C HIS A 185 7.08 11.68 -6.77
N ALA A 186 7.13 10.60 -7.56
CA ALA A 186 8.27 9.69 -7.54
C ALA A 186 9.59 10.39 -7.91
N ALA A 187 9.56 11.31 -8.88
CA ALA A 187 10.72 12.12 -9.25
C ALA A 187 11.22 13.00 -8.09
N LEU A 188 10.32 13.60 -7.30
CA LEU A 188 10.69 14.36 -6.11
C LEU A 188 11.35 13.49 -5.03
N VAL A 189 10.85 12.27 -4.81
CA VAL A 189 11.48 11.33 -3.86
C VAL A 189 12.89 10.94 -4.31
N VAL A 190 13.07 10.67 -5.61
CA VAL A 190 14.41 10.41 -6.18
C VAL A 190 15.31 11.64 -6.04
N TYR A 191 14.81 12.84 -6.33
CA TYR A 191 15.55 14.10 -6.20
C TYR A 191 16.12 14.32 -4.80
N GLN A 192 15.33 14.03 -3.74
CA GLN A 192 15.79 14.18 -2.37
C GLN A 192 17.01 13.29 -2.03
N SER A 193 17.16 12.16 -2.73
CA SER A 193 18.28 11.22 -2.53
C SER A 193 19.40 11.36 -3.57
N ASP A 194 19.09 11.86 -4.77
CA ASP A 194 20.02 12.09 -5.89
C ASP A 194 19.60 13.38 -6.63
N PRO A 195 20.09 14.55 -6.19
CA PRO A 195 19.56 15.85 -6.60
C PRO A 195 20.01 16.26 -8.00
N GLN A 196 19.48 15.59 -9.03
CA GLN A 196 19.65 15.95 -10.43
C GLN A 196 18.57 16.96 -10.87
N PRO A 197 18.94 18.04 -11.59
CA PRO A 197 17.98 19.06 -12.02
C PRO A 197 16.80 18.51 -12.83
N VAL A 198 17.00 17.43 -13.59
CA VAL A 198 15.95 16.83 -14.44
C VAL A 198 14.73 16.38 -13.63
N TYR A 199 14.92 15.90 -12.40
CA TYR A 199 13.83 15.41 -11.56
C TYR A 199 12.98 16.57 -11.03
N LEU A 200 13.64 17.60 -10.48
CA LEU A 200 12.96 18.78 -9.98
C LEU A 200 12.29 19.58 -11.10
N ASN A 201 12.93 19.70 -12.27
CA ASN A 201 12.35 20.41 -13.41
C ASN A 201 11.06 19.76 -13.89
N PHE A 202 11.02 18.43 -14.01
CA PHE A 202 9.78 17.74 -14.39
C PHE A 202 8.67 17.91 -13.35
N ALA A 203 9.02 17.84 -12.06
CA ALA A 203 8.06 18.10 -11.00
C ALA A 203 7.54 19.55 -11.05
N GLN A 204 8.41 20.52 -11.33
CA GLN A 204 8.00 21.91 -11.52
C GLN A 204 7.06 22.08 -12.72
N ASP A 205 7.38 21.46 -13.87
CA ASP A 205 6.52 21.51 -15.06
C ASP A 205 5.13 20.90 -14.77
N MET A 206 5.07 19.85 -13.95
CA MET A 206 3.81 19.23 -13.51
C MET A 206 3.00 20.16 -12.60
N ALA A 207 3.66 20.77 -11.61
CA ALA A 207 3.03 21.72 -10.72
C ALA A 207 2.51 22.94 -11.51
N ASP A 208 3.31 23.51 -12.41
CA ASP A 208 2.91 24.62 -13.26
C ASP A 208 1.69 24.27 -14.11
N TRP A 209 1.66 23.08 -14.69
CA TRP A 209 0.51 22.61 -15.46
C TRP A 209 -0.76 22.51 -14.61
N LEU A 210 -0.69 21.91 -13.40
CA LEU A 210 -1.84 21.83 -12.48
C LEU A 210 -2.34 23.22 -12.07
N MET A 211 -1.42 24.12 -11.75
CA MET A 211 -1.74 25.45 -11.22
C MET A 211 -2.29 26.41 -12.29
N THR A 212 -1.94 26.22 -13.57
CA THR A 212 -2.18 27.23 -14.61
C THR A 212 -2.90 26.75 -15.86
N THR A 213 -2.82 25.46 -16.19
CA THR A 213 -3.22 24.93 -17.50
C THR A 213 -4.33 23.89 -17.40
N ALA A 214 -4.31 23.05 -16.36
CA ALA A 214 -5.33 22.03 -16.14
C ALA A 214 -6.73 22.67 -16.08
N GLN A 215 -7.69 22.07 -16.78
CA GLN A 215 -9.06 22.54 -16.79
C GLN A 215 -9.71 22.28 -15.43
N ARG A 216 -10.57 23.22 -15.04
CA ARG A 216 -11.24 23.25 -13.75
C ARG A 216 -12.73 23.48 -13.95
N THR A 217 -13.52 22.97 -13.02
CA THR A 217 -14.93 23.34 -12.86
C THR A 217 -15.06 24.83 -12.50
N PRO A 218 -16.26 25.43 -12.59
CA PRO A 218 -16.45 26.86 -12.34
C PRO A 218 -16.00 27.36 -10.95
N ASP A 219 -15.99 26.49 -9.94
CA ASP A 219 -15.52 26.80 -8.57
C ASP A 219 -14.01 26.54 -8.36
N GLY A 220 -13.31 26.13 -9.42
CA GLY A 220 -11.86 25.93 -9.42
C GLY A 220 -11.40 24.50 -9.05
N THR A 221 -12.32 23.54 -8.91
CA THR A 221 -11.96 22.13 -8.71
C THR A 221 -11.31 21.57 -9.97
N LEU A 222 -10.19 20.86 -9.84
CA LEU A 222 -9.54 20.21 -10.99
C LEU A 222 -10.46 19.16 -11.62
N SER A 223 -10.68 19.27 -12.94
CA SER A 223 -11.35 18.22 -13.70
C SER A 223 -10.36 17.08 -13.98
N HIS A 224 -10.76 15.86 -13.65
CA HIS A 224 -9.95 14.66 -13.84
C HIS A 224 -9.65 14.44 -15.32
N MET A 225 -10.69 14.49 -16.16
CA MET A 225 -10.60 14.26 -17.61
C MET A 225 -10.04 15.47 -18.38
N ASN A 226 -9.66 16.53 -17.66
CA ASN A 226 -9.19 17.80 -18.23
C ASN A 226 -10.23 18.40 -19.21
N ASP A 227 -11.52 18.29 -18.86
CA ASP A 227 -12.68 18.72 -19.65
C ASP A 227 -13.45 19.91 -19.02
N GLY A 228 -13.02 20.37 -17.84
CA GLY A 228 -13.66 21.44 -17.08
C GLY A 228 -14.98 21.04 -16.41
N ASP A 229 -15.33 19.75 -16.39
CA ASP A 229 -16.61 19.22 -15.92
C ASP A 229 -16.47 18.11 -14.86
N SER A 230 -15.67 17.09 -15.17
CA SER A 230 -15.67 15.80 -14.47
C SER A 230 -14.75 15.80 -13.25
N VAL A 231 -15.31 15.79 -12.04
CA VAL A 231 -14.56 15.64 -10.77
C VAL A 231 -14.57 14.17 -10.37
N TRP A 232 -13.41 13.53 -10.23
CA TRP A 232 -13.31 12.11 -9.88
C TRP A 232 -12.51 11.93 -8.59
N CYS A 233 -12.85 10.93 -7.79
CA CYS A 233 -12.09 10.57 -6.59
C CYS A 233 -10.62 10.24 -6.88
N ASP A 234 -10.32 9.75 -8.08
CA ASP A 234 -8.98 9.35 -8.53
C ASP A 234 -7.97 10.52 -8.56
N THR A 235 -8.45 11.77 -8.68
CA THR A 235 -7.59 12.96 -8.56
C THR A 235 -6.94 13.04 -7.17
N MET A 236 -7.62 12.53 -6.13
CA MET A 236 -7.17 12.58 -4.73
C MET A 236 -5.95 11.72 -4.45
N LEU A 237 -5.75 10.67 -5.25
CA LEU A 237 -4.53 9.84 -5.23
C LEU A 237 -3.31 10.62 -5.78
N SER A 238 -3.51 11.39 -6.84
CA SER A 238 -2.40 11.87 -7.67
C SER A 238 -1.98 13.29 -7.29
N VAL A 239 -2.93 14.19 -7.09
CA VAL A 239 -2.65 15.63 -6.97
C VAL A 239 -2.28 16.05 -5.54
N PRO A 240 -3.10 15.83 -4.49
CA PRO A 240 -2.76 16.28 -3.16
C PRO A 240 -1.42 15.75 -2.63
N PRO A 241 -1.10 14.44 -2.74
CA PRO A 241 0.19 13.93 -2.28
C PRO A 241 1.38 14.54 -3.01
N PHE A 242 1.26 14.75 -4.33
CA PHE A 242 2.29 15.41 -5.13
C PHE A 242 2.52 16.86 -4.71
N LEU A 243 1.46 17.66 -4.58
CA LEU A 243 1.57 19.07 -4.22
C LEU A 243 2.07 19.28 -2.78
N VAL A 244 1.66 18.41 -1.85
CA VAL A 244 2.25 18.35 -0.50
C VAL A 244 3.76 18.14 -0.57
N ARG A 245 4.21 17.15 -1.35
CA ARG A 245 5.64 16.87 -1.51
C ARG A 245 6.38 18.03 -2.16
N MET A 246 5.79 18.63 -3.19
CA MET A 246 6.35 19.78 -3.88
C MET A 246 6.54 20.96 -2.93
N SER A 247 5.58 21.21 -2.03
CA SER A 247 5.70 22.23 -0.98
C SER A 247 6.84 21.94 -0.02
N GLN A 248 7.00 20.68 0.43
CA GLN A 248 8.10 20.30 1.33
C GLN A 248 9.48 20.45 0.68
N VAL A 249 9.62 20.08 -0.60
CA VAL A 249 10.90 20.15 -1.32
C VAL A 249 11.29 21.59 -1.64
N THR A 250 10.33 22.43 -2.02
CA THR A 250 10.60 23.81 -2.46
C THR A 250 10.50 24.85 -1.34
N GLY A 251 9.76 24.56 -0.28
CA GLY A 251 9.37 25.52 0.75
C GLY A 251 8.24 26.47 0.31
N ASP A 252 7.66 26.29 -0.87
CA ASP A 252 6.56 27.11 -1.36
C ASP A 252 5.21 26.59 -0.84
N MET A 253 4.55 27.38 0.01
CA MET A 253 3.28 27.02 0.62
C MET A 253 2.09 27.10 -0.35
N THR A 254 2.24 27.73 -1.52
CA THR A 254 1.14 27.81 -2.50
C THR A 254 0.71 26.43 -2.99
N TYR A 255 1.64 25.48 -3.11
CA TYR A 255 1.31 24.10 -3.45
C TYR A 255 0.55 23.39 -2.33
N PHE A 256 0.91 23.64 -1.07
CA PHE A 256 0.19 23.08 0.06
C PHE A 256 -1.23 23.66 0.16
N ASP A 257 -1.37 24.98 -0.03
CA ASP A 257 -2.68 25.64 -0.03
C ASP A 257 -3.59 25.10 -1.14
N GLU A 258 -3.05 24.87 -2.34
CA GLU A 258 -3.79 24.21 -3.43
C GLU A 258 -4.16 22.76 -3.08
N ALA A 259 -3.26 21.99 -2.45
CA ALA A 259 -3.57 20.62 -2.04
C ALA A 259 -4.75 20.59 -1.04
N VAL A 260 -4.77 21.52 -0.08
CA VAL A 260 -5.88 21.67 0.87
C VAL A 260 -7.17 22.05 0.15
N ASP A 261 -7.12 23.03 -0.76
CA ASP A 261 -8.30 23.50 -1.50
C ASP A 261 -8.90 22.38 -2.37
N GLN A 262 -8.06 21.63 -3.08
CA GLN A 262 -8.51 20.51 -3.90
C GLN A 262 -9.15 19.41 -3.05
N VAL A 263 -8.57 19.06 -1.90
CA VAL A 263 -9.17 18.06 -1.02
C VAL A 263 -10.56 18.47 -0.54
N LEU A 264 -10.72 19.71 -0.06
CA LEU A 264 -12.00 20.21 0.44
C LEU A 264 -13.06 20.29 -0.66
N LYS A 265 -12.69 20.75 -1.85
CA LYS A 265 -13.63 20.86 -2.98
C LYS A 265 -14.03 19.50 -3.53
N HIS A 266 -13.10 18.55 -3.65
CA HIS A 266 -13.45 17.19 -4.05
C HIS A 266 -14.37 16.53 -3.02
N ALA A 267 -14.17 16.77 -1.72
CA ALA A 267 -15.08 16.32 -0.68
C ALA A 267 -16.49 16.91 -0.84
N ASP A 268 -16.61 18.23 -1.08
CA ASP A 268 -17.90 18.91 -1.30
C ASP A 268 -18.68 18.32 -2.48
N HIS A 269 -17.98 17.92 -3.56
CA HIS A 269 -18.61 17.35 -4.76
C HIS A 269 -18.87 15.85 -4.68
N LEU A 270 -18.09 15.08 -3.93
CA LEU A 270 -18.08 13.61 -4.00
C LEU A 270 -18.53 12.91 -2.73
N GLN A 271 -18.32 13.50 -1.55
CA GLN A 271 -18.76 12.90 -0.29
C GLN A 271 -20.26 13.06 -0.16
N ASP A 272 -20.96 11.95 0.00
CA ASP A 272 -22.39 11.95 0.24
C ASP A 272 -22.65 12.30 1.72
N PRO A 273 -23.28 13.47 2.02
CA PRO A 273 -23.54 13.89 3.39
C PRO A 273 -24.53 12.99 4.15
N GLY A 274 -25.29 12.14 3.44
CA GLY A 274 -26.20 11.18 4.05
C GLY A 274 -25.51 9.92 4.56
N THR A 275 -24.35 9.57 4.01
CA THR A 275 -23.66 8.30 4.31
C THR A 275 -22.22 8.48 4.80
N GLY A 276 -21.57 9.60 4.47
CA GLY A 276 -20.13 9.82 4.68
C GLY A 276 -19.23 9.16 3.63
N LEU A 277 -19.79 8.36 2.72
CA LEU A 277 -19.07 7.66 1.66
C LEU A 277 -18.90 8.54 0.42
N TYR A 278 -17.92 8.21 -0.41
CA TYR A 278 -17.65 8.94 -1.66
C TYR A 278 -18.27 8.24 -2.86
N HIS A 279 -18.95 9.00 -3.70
CA HIS A 279 -19.26 8.61 -5.07
C HIS A 279 -17.99 8.65 -5.93
N HIS A 280 -17.96 7.82 -6.99
CA HIS A 280 -16.82 7.74 -7.91
C HIS A 280 -16.52 9.10 -8.57
N ALA A 281 -17.55 9.75 -9.10
CA ALA A 281 -17.39 10.98 -9.85
C ALA A 281 -18.63 11.88 -9.78
N TRP A 282 -18.45 13.14 -10.15
CA TRP A 282 -19.46 14.19 -10.21
C TRP A 282 -19.24 15.05 -11.46
N SER A 283 -20.32 15.62 -12.01
CA SER A 283 -20.28 16.49 -13.19
C SER A 283 -20.81 17.88 -12.86
N ALA A 284 -20.04 18.92 -13.22
CA ALA A 284 -20.41 20.32 -13.03
C ALA A 284 -21.61 20.75 -13.86
N ALA A 285 -21.71 20.26 -15.09
CA ALA A 285 -22.80 20.53 -16.02
C ALA A 285 -24.11 19.89 -15.55
N GLN A 286 -24.04 18.72 -14.91
CA GLN A 286 -25.20 18.03 -14.36
C GLN A 286 -25.51 18.48 -12.93
N ASN A 287 -24.52 19.05 -12.23
CA ASN A 287 -24.56 19.32 -10.80
C ASN A 287 -25.00 18.07 -10.01
N GLY A 288 -24.34 16.94 -10.27
CA GLY A 288 -24.70 15.65 -9.67
C GLY A 288 -23.72 14.52 -9.93
N TYR A 289 -23.89 13.44 -9.17
CA TYR A 289 -23.03 12.26 -9.22
C TYR A 289 -23.16 11.49 -10.54
N LEU A 290 -22.03 11.00 -11.05
CA LEU A 290 -21.94 10.14 -12.22
C LEU A 290 -21.99 8.68 -11.79
N GLY A 291 -23.21 8.19 -11.56
CA GLY A 291 -23.47 6.82 -11.15
C GLY A 291 -23.62 6.65 -9.63
N PRO A 292 -24.19 5.51 -9.18
CA PRO A 292 -24.61 5.34 -7.79
C PRO A 292 -23.54 4.74 -6.88
N ALA A 293 -22.43 4.23 -7.42
CA ALA A 293 -21.51 3.37 -6.67
C ALA A 293 -20.65 4.12 -5.65
N TYR A 294 -20.65 3.63 -4.41
CA TYR A 294 -19.59 3.90 -3.42
C TYR A 294 -18.44 2.91 -3.64
N TRP A 295 -17.71 3.13 -4.73
CA TRP A 295 -16.63 2.26 -5.15
C TRP A 295 -15.49 2.25 -4.13
N GLY A 296 -15.07 1.07 -3.69
CA GLY A 296 -14.14 0.89 -2.56
C GLY A 296 -12.76 1.47 -2.81
N ARG A 297 -12.17 1.22 -3.99
CA ARG A 297 -10.89 1.85 -4.35
C ARG A 297 -11.00 3.37 -4.48
N GLY A 298 -12.10 3.87 -5.02
CA GLY A 298 -12.36 5.32 -5.08
C GLY A 298 -12.47 5.98 -3.70
N ASN A 299 -13.15 5.32 -2.76
CA ASN A 299 -13.20 5.75 -1.36
C ASN A 299 -11.80 5.74 -0.73
N GLY A 300 -10.98 4.73 -1.05
CA GLY A 300 -9.58 4.67 -0.65
C GLY A 300 -8.72 5.82 -1.20
N TRP A 301 -8.93 6.24 -2.46
CA TRP A 301 -8.23 7.40 -3.04
C TRP A 301 -8.55 8.70 -2.33
N ALA A 302 -9.81 8.93 -1.97
CA ALA A 302 -10.23 10.10 -1.19
C ALA A 302 -9.50 10.16 0.15
N LEU A 303 -9.53 9.06 0.92
CA LEU A 303 -8.82 8.95 2.19
C LEU A 303 -7.31 9.19 2.06
N LEU A 304 -6.68 8.67 1.00
CA LEU A 304 -5.24 8.88 0.76
C LEU A 304 -4.91 10.37 0.59
N GLY A 305 -5.74 11.12 -0.14
CA GLY A 305 -5.58 12.56 -0.31
C GLY A 305 -5.72 13.33 1.02
N ASP A 306 -6.75 12.98 1.81
CA ASP A 306 -6.97 13.57 3.14
C ASP A 306 -5.77 13.36 4.05
N VAL A 307 -5.30 12.11 4.11
CA VAL A 307 -4.17 11.70 4.96
C VAL A 307 -2.88 12.38 4.54
N ALA A 308 -2.62 12.52 3.24
CA ALA A 308 -1.42 13.20 2.75
C ALA A 308 -1.36 14.66 3.20
N VAL A 309 -2.50 15.36 3.15
CA VAL A 309 -2.60 16.76 3.58
C VAL A 309 -2.57 16.87 5.11
N LEU A 310 -3.37 16.07 5.83
CA LEU A 310 -3.45 16.11 7.30
C LEU A 310 -2.11 15.79 7.97
N SER A 311 -1.30 14.91 7.37
CA SER A 311 0.00 14.49 7.91
C SER A 311 1.03 15.61 7.99
N VAL A 312 0.87 16.68 7.20
CA VAL A 312 1.80 17.84 7.20
C VAL A 312 1.12 19.13 7.64
N MET A 313 -0.21 19.15 7.74
CA MET A 313 -0.99 20.29 8.19
C MET A 313 -0.75 20.54 9.69
N THR A 314 -0.44 21.78 10.05
CA THR A 314 -0.24 22.17 11.46
C THR A 314 -1.54 22.14 12.26
N ASP A 315 -1.46 21.83 13.56
CA ASP A 315 -2.63 21.79 14.44
C ASP A 315 -3.39 23.12 14.54
N THR A 316 -2.71 24.23 14.27
CA THR A 316 -3.29 25.58 14.26
C THR A 316 -3.90 26.00 12.93
N HIS A 317 -3.80 25.17 11.89
CA HIS A 317 -4.33 25.51 10.58
C HIS A 317 -5.86 25.68 10.61
N PRO A 318 -6.42 26.79 10.10
CA PRO A 318 -7.84 27.11 10.30
C PRO A 318 -8.80 26.11 9.65
N LEU A 319 -8.36 25.41 8.60
CA LEU A 319 -9.17 24.39 7.89
C LEU A 319 -8.98 22.97 8.42
N ARG A 320 -8.07 22.76 9.39
CA ARG A 320 -7.82 21.41 9.96
C ARG A 320 -9.05 20.79 10.60
N PRO A 321 -9.88 21.52 11.38
CA PRO A 321 -11.11 20.94 11.94
C PRO A 321 -12.08 20.46 10.87
N THR A 322 -12.23 21.20 9.77
CA THR A 322 -13.09 20.82 8.65
C THR A 322 -12.57 19.55 7.97
N LEU A 323 -11.28 19.51 7.64
CA LEU A 323 -10.68 18.36 6.98
C LEU A 323 -10.70 17.10 7.88
N LEU A 324 -10.44 17.26 9.18
CA LEU A 324 -10.59 16.16 10.14
C LEU A 324 -12.04 15.65 10.22
N SER A 325 -13.05 16.52 10.07
CA SER A 325 -14.45 16.09 10.03
C SER A 325 -14.72 15.22 8.81
N ILE A 326 -14.35 15.71 7.61
CA ILE A 326 -14.51 14.99 6.33
C ILE A 326 -13.92 13.58 6.42
N TYR A 327 -12.65 13.50 6.85
CA TYR A 327 -11.92 12.25 7.02
C TYR A 327 -12.60 11.33 8.05
N ARG A 328 -13.00 11.86 9.21
CA ARG A 328 -13.63 11.08 10.29
C ARG A 328 -15.02 10.57 9.91
N ASP A 329 -15.79 11.36 9.17
CA ASP A 329 -17.12 10.98 8.70
C ASP A 329 -17.01 9.80 7.72
N GLN A 330 -16.02 9.83 6.80
CA GLN A 330 -15.76 8.69 5.91
C GLN A 330 -15.22 7.47 6.65
N ALA A 331 -14.27 7.64 7.58
CA ALA A 331 -13.73 6.54 8.39
C ALA A 331 -14.84 5.85 9.21
N ALA A 332 -15.73 6.63 9.82
CA ALA A 332 -16.87 6.12 10.57
C ALA A 332 -17.89 5.39 9.68
N ALA A 333 -18.09 5.84 8.44
CA ALA A 333 -18.96 5.21 7.47
C ALA A 333 -18.43 3.86 6.98
N LEU A 334 -17.11 3.74 6.80
CA LEU A 334 -16.46 2.53 6.30
C LEU A 334 -16.29 1.44 7.36
N LEU A 335 -16.09 1.82 8.63
CA LEU A 335 -15.84 0.89 9.72
C LEU A 335 -16.89 -0.24 9.84
N PRO A 336 -18.21 0.03 9.87
CA PRO A 336 -19.22 -1.04 9.97
C PRO A 336 -19.39 -1.87 8.67
N LEU A 337 -18.74 -1.47 7.58
CA LEU A 337 -18.82 -2.14 6.27
C LEU A 337 -17.67 -3.13 6.02
N GLN A 338 -16.73 -3.25 6.97
CA GLN A 338 -15.65 -4.23 6.89
C GLN A 338 -16.20 -5.65 7.01
N ASP A 339 -15.83 -6.53 6.08
CA ASP A 339 -16.18 -7.94 6.15
C ASP A 339 -15.38 -8.65 7.24
N SER A 340 -15.92 -9.78 7.72
CA SER A 340 -15.29 -10.67 8.70
C SER A 340 -13.90 -11.18 8.30
N SER A 341 -13.57 -11.19 7.00
CA SER A 341 -12.23 -11.49 6.51
C SER A 341 -11.19 -10.39 6.79
N GLY A 342 -11.65 -9.18 7.12
CA GLY A 342 -10.87 -7.95 7.25
C GLY A 342 -10.87 -7.07 5.99
N LEU A 343 -11.39 -7.56 4.86
CA LEU A 343 -11.43 -6.82 3.61
C LEU A 343 -12.72 -5.98 3.48
N TRP A 344 -12.74 -5.04 2.53
CA TRP A 344 -13.95 -4.36 2.08
C TRP A 344 -14.42 -4.88 0.73
N HIS A 345 -15.73 -4.80 0.51
CA HIS A 345 -16.34 -5.12 -0.78
C HIS A 345 -16.00 -4.08 -1.85
N ASN A 346 -15.95 -4.51 -3.12
CA ASN A 346 -15.61 -3.63 -4.25
C ASN A 346 -16.54 -2.40 -4.35
N VAL A 347 -17.82 -2.57 -4.02
CA VAL A 347 -18.71 -1.44 -3.72
C VAL A 347 -19.07 -1.59 -2.24
N VAL A 348 -18.63 -0.66 -1.41
CA VAL A 348 -18.44 -0.90 0.03
C VAL A 348 -19.74 -1.18 0.78
N ASN A 349 -20.88 -0.70 0.26
CA ASN A 349 -22.20 -0.91 0.84
C ASN A 349 -22.95 -2.15 0.29
N HIS A 350 -22.32 -2.97 -0.56
CA HIS A 350 -22.88 -4.20 -1.11
C HIS A 350 -22.16 -5.44 -0.58
N THR A 351 -22.68 -6.03 0.51
CA THR A 351 -22.07 -7.20 1.18
C THR A 351 -22.15 -8.49 0.35
N ASP A 352 -22.90 -8.50 -0.74
CA ASP A 352 -23.01 -9.61 -1.69
C ASP A 352 -22.03 -9.50 -2.88
N PHE A 353 -21.30 -8.38 -2.99
CA PHE A 353 -20.29 -8.21 -4.04
C PHE A 353 -18.96 -8.85 -3.64
N TYR A 354 -18.05 -9.06 -4.58
CA TYR A 354 -16.74 -9.61 -4.23
C TYR A 354 -15.92 -8.63 -3.37
N LEU A 355 -15.05 -9.18 -2.53
CA LEU A 355 -14.08 -8.44 -1.72
C LEU A 355 -12.91 -7.97 -2.60
N GLU A 356 -12.47 -6.73 -2.42
CA GLU A 356 -11.47 -6.10 -3.29
C GLU A 356 -10.26 -5.62 -2.49
N THR A 357 -9.08 -6.06 -2.92
CA THR A 357 -7.86 -5.96 -2.12
C THR A 357 -7.24 -4.57 -2.17
N SER A 358 -7.31 -3.86 -3.31
CA SER A 358 -6.66 -2.55 -3.43
C SER A 358 -7.39 -1.44 -2.66
N GLY A 359 -8.73 -1.44 -2.67
CA GLY A 359 -9.54 -0.57 -1.83
C GLY A 359 -9.34 -0.85 -0.35
N THR A 360 -9.27 -2.14 0.02
CA THR A 360 -8.91 -2.53 1.40
C THR A 360 -7.56 -1.95 1.82
N ALA A 361 -6.53 -2.07 0.99
CA ALA A 361 -5.20 -1.56 1.32
C ALA A 361 -5.21 -0.05 1.60
N LEU A 362 -5.91 0.72 0.77
CA LEU A 362 -6.02 2.17 0.93
C LEU A 362 -6.79 2.58 2.17
N ILE A 363 -7.94 1.93 2.40
CA ILE A 363 -8.76 2.17 3.60
C ILE A 363 -7.95 1.81 4.84
N GLY A 364 -7.34 0.62 4.86
CA GLY A 364 -6.49 0.15 5.95
C GLY A 364 -5.35 1.12 6.26
N TYR A 365 -4.59 1.54 5.24
CA TYR A 365 -3.50 2.52 5.38
C TYR A 365 -3.99 3.84 5.97
N ALA A 366 -5.11 4.36 5.48
CA ALA A 366 -5.64 5.63 5.96
C ALA A 366 -6.15 5.54 7.40
N LEU A 367 -6.80 4.44 7.79
CA LEU A 367 -7.23 4.19 9.16
C LEU A 367 -6.04 4.03 10.10
N GLU A 368 -5.01 3.29 9.69
CA GLU A 368 -3.77 3.13 10.44
C GLU A 368 -3.12 4.49 10.72
N ARG A 369 -3.01 5.33 9.69
CA ARG A 369 -2.45 6.66 9.85
C ARG A 369 -3.28 7.52 10.82
N GLY A 370 -4.60 7.43 10.74
CA GLY A 370 -5.49 8.12 11.68
C GLY A 370 -5.35 7.65 13.12
N VAL A 371 -5.12 6.35 13.35
CA VAL A 371 -4.85 5.80 14.69
C VAL A 371 -3.48 6.29 15.18
N ALA A 372 -2.44 6.17 14.36
CA ALA A 372 -1.07 6.55 14.71
C ALA A 372 -0.94 8.05 15.07
N GLU A 373 -1.68 8.91 14.36
CA GLU A 373 -1.68 10.36 14.57
C GLU A 373 -2.72 10.83 15.61
N GLY A 374 -3.49 9.92 16.22
CA GLY A 374 -4.52 10.24 17.20
C GLY A 374 -5.75 10.97 16.63
N TRP A 375 -5.96 10.90 15.31
CA TRP A 375 -7.15 11.42 14.66
C TRP A 375 -8.36 10.50 14.87
N LEU A 376 -8.11 9.20 14.99
CA LEU A 376 -9.10 8.15 15.27
C LEU A 376 -8.86 7.53 16.64
N ASP A 377 -9.93 7.04 17.28
CA ASP A 377 -9.82 6.34 18.56
C ASP A 377 -9.13 4.98 18.39
N ASN A 378 -8.03 4.78 19.10
CA ASN A 378 -7.22 3.57 18.99
C ASN A 378 -8.01 2.29 19.31
N ALA A 379 -8.81 2.30 20.38
CA ALA A 379 -9.54 1.10 20.81
C ALA A 379 -10.64 0.70 19.81
N GLN A 380 -11.21 1.68 19.12
CA GLN A 380 -12.23 1.47 18.10
C GLN A 380 -11.65 1.03 16.75
N TYR A 381 -10.56 1.65 16.28
CA TYR A 381 -10.09 1.48 14.90
C TYR A 381 -8.89 0.53 14.74
N LEU A 382 -8.03 0.38 15.74
CA LEU A 382 -6.86 -0.51 15.65
C LEU A 382 -7.24 -1.97 15.30
N PRO A 383 -8.29 -2.58 15.90
CA PRO A 383 -8.69 -3.94 15.52
C PRO A 383 -9.11 -4.06 14.05
N SER A 384 -9.71 -3.01 13.48
CA SER A 384 -10.10 -2.97 12.07
C SER A 384 -8.87 -2.91 11.16
N VAL A 385 -7.87 -2.09 11.52
CA VAL A 385 -6.58 -1.98 10.81
C VAL A 385 -5.84 -3.32 10.83
N GLU A 386 -5.71 -3.95 12.00
CA GLU A 386 -5.04 -5.25 12.15
C GLU A 386 -5.73 -6.34 11.34
N SER A 387 -7.07 -6.34 11.34
CA SER A 387 -7.86 -7.27 10.54
C SER A 387 -7.67 -7.02 9.04
N ALA A 388 -7.61 -5.76 8.60
CA ALA A 388 -7.35 -5.39 7.21
C ALA A 388 -5.97 -5.86 6.74
N ARG A 389 -4.93 -5.60 7.54
CA ARG A 389 -3.56 -6.04 7.27
C ARG A 389 -3.45 -7.56 7.21
N LEU A 390 -4.09 -8.28 8.13
CA LEU A 390 -4.15 -9.73 8.08
C LEU A 390 -4.91 -10.25 6.84
N GLY A 391 -6.01 -9.59 6.47
CA GLY A 391 -6.75 -9.86 5.24
C GLY A 391 -5.87 -9.70 3.99
N MET A 392 -5.11 -8.61 3.93
CA MET A 392 -4.16 -8.30 2.86
C MET A 392 -3.04 -9.33 2.75
N TRP A 393 -2.41 -9.74 3.86
CA TRP A 393 -1.41 -10.81 3.85
C TRP A 393 -1.95 -12.11 3.25
N ARG A 394 -3.22 -12.46 3.52
CA ARG A 394 -3.84 -13.64 2.90
C ARG A 394 -4.00 -13.53 1.38
N LYS A 395 -3.99 -12.33 0.82
CA LYS A 395 -4.10 -12.02 -0.62
C LYS A 395 -2.74 -11.85 -1.32
N ILE A 396 -1.63 -12.01 -0.59
CA ILE A 396 -0.29 -11.98 -1.18
C ILE A 396 0.19 -13.41 -1.44
N LEU A 397 0.39 -13.73 -2.73
CA LEU A 397 0.93 -15.03 -3.14
C LEU A 397 2.43 -15.11 -2.85
N ALA A 398 2.98 -16.34 -2.89
CA ALA A 398 4.40 -16.60 -2.71
C ALA A 398 5.29 -15.83 -3.69
N GLY A 399 4.79 -15.56 -4.90
CA GLY A 399 5.50 -14.73 -5.88
C GLY A 399 5.36 -13.22 -5.63
N GLY A 400 4.74 -12.76 -4.54
CA GLY A 400 4.50 -11.34 -4.27
C GLY A 400 3.30 -10.73 -4.99
N MET A 401 2.57 -11.48 -5.83
CA MET A 401 1.34 -10.95 -6.45
C MET A 401 0.27 -10.70 -5.38
N VAL A 402 -0.25 -9.47 -5.33
CA VAL A 402 -1.48 -9.10 -4.63
C VAL A 402 -2.66 -9.49 -5.51
N THR A 403 -3.54 -10.35 -5.00
CA THR A 403 -4.69 -10.92 -5.75
C THR A 403 -5.98 -10.17 -5.48
N ASP A 404 -7.01 -10.45 -6.28
CA ASP A 404 -8.35 -9.88 -6.15
C ASP A 404 -8.36 -8.35 -6.26
N VAL A 405 -7.61 -7.87 -7.27
CA VAL A 405 -7.50 -6.45 -7.60
C VAL A 405 -8.26 -6.20 -8.91
N MET A 406 -9.36 -5.44 -8.82
CA MET A 406 -10.21 -5.14 -9.97
C MET A 406 -9.46 -4.29 -11.00
N VAL A 407 -9.66 -4.55 -12.29
CA VAL A 407 -9.15 -3.78 -13.45
C VAL A 407 -9.42 -2.25 -13.38
N PRO A 408 -8.71 -1.43 -14.20
CA PRO A 408 -9.01 0.00 -14.33
C PRO A 408 -10.48 0.24 -14.64
N THR A 409 -11.10 1.18 -13.93
CA THR A 409 -12.55 1.38 -13.96
C THR A 409 -12.86 2.86 -13.80
N GLY A 410 -13.62 3.43 -14.73
CA GLY A 410 -14.20 4.78 -14.58
C GLY A 410 -15.61 4.74 -13.95
N PRO A 411 -16.31 5.87 -13.87
CA PRO A 411 -17.66 5.92 -13.32
C PRO A 411 -18.64 5.14 -14.21
N LEU A 412 -19.45 4.27 -13.60
CA LEU A 412 -20.46 3.46 -14.28
C LEU A 412 -21.85 3.86 -13.80
N SER A 413 -22.81 3.86 -14.72
CA SER A 413 -24.21 4.22 -14.44
C SER A 413 -24.97 3.19 -13.59
N ASN A 414 -24.40 2.00 -13.37
CA ASN A 414 -24.99 0.92 -12.59
C ASN A 414 -23.90 0.25 -11.73
N ASP A 415 -24.10 0.25 -10.42
CA ASP A 415 -23.16 -0.30 -9.45
C ASP A 415 -22.99 -1.83 -9.59
N ALA A 416 -24.02 -2.55 -10.02
CA ALA A 416 -23.94 -4.00 -10.24
C ALA A 416 -22.88 -4.40 -11.28
N ILE A 417 -22.51 -3.49 -12.20
CA ILE A 417 -21.47 -3.76 -13.20
C ILE A 417 -20.09 -3.88 -12.52
N TYR A 418 -19.82 -3.12 -11.46
CA TYR A 418 -18.55 -3.21 -10.71
C TYR A 418 -18.29 -4.65 -10.21
N ASN A 419 -19.36 -5.39 -9.87
CA ASN A 419 -19.25 -6.78 -9.40
C ASN A 419 -18.92 -7.79 -10.52
N THR A 420 -19.00 -7.38 -11.79
CA THR A 420 -18.73 -8.24 -12.95
C THR A 420 -17.34 -8.05 -13.53
N LEU A 421 -16.64 -6.99 -13.10
CA LEU A 421 -15.34 -6.64 -13.66
C LEU A 421 -14.25 -7.64 -13.24
N PRO A 422 -13.32 -7.99 -14.16
CA PRO A 422 -12.22 -8.90 -13.85
C PRO A 422 -11.34 -8.40 -12.70
N HIS A 423 -10.87 -9.34 -11.87
CA HIS A 423 -9.99 -9.06 -10.72
C HIS A 423 -8.90 -10.13 -10.49
N SER A 424 -8.71 -11.03 -11.46
CA SER A 424 -7.77 -12.15 -11.34
C SER A 424 -6.36 -11.86 -11.86
N GLU A 425 -6.21 -10.78 -12.64
CA GLU A 425 -4.92 -10.42 -13.25
C GLU A 425 -4.14 -9.47 -12.35
N LEU A 426 -2.81 -9.50 -12.48
CA LEU A 426 -1.95 -8.57 -11.76
C LEU A 426 -2.22 -7.13 -12.21
N GLN A 427 -2.44 -6.25 -11.24
CA GLN A 427 -2.62 -4.82 -11.46
C GLN A 427 -1.50 -4.05 -10.76
N LEU A 428 -0.81 -3.14 -11.46
CA LEU A 428 0.35 -2.43 -10.89
C LEU A 428 -0.04 -1.56 -9.69
N TYR A 429 -1.20 -0.89 -9.75
CA TYR A 429 -1.72 -0.11 -8.62
C TYR A 429 -2.05 -1.00 -7.41
N GLY A 430 -2.48 -2.24 -7.62
CA GLY A 430 -2.67 -3.22 -6.54
C GLY A 430 -1.37 -3.53 -5.80
N GLN A 431 -0.27 -3.71 -6.55
CA GLN A 431 1.07 -3.85 -5.96
C GLN A 431 1.50 -2.58 -5.23
N GLY A 432 1.22 -1.41 -5.81
CA GLY A 432 1.57 -0.10 -5.22
C GLY A 432 0.88 0.16 -3.89
N VAL A 433 -0.44 0.00 -3.83
CA VAL A 433 -1.17 0.19 -2.57
C VAL A 433 -0.92 -0.93 -1.58
N GLY A 434 -0.61 -2.14 -2.06
CA GLY A 434 -0.12 -3.24 -1.22
C GLY A 434 1.20 -2.88 -0.55
N LEU A 435 2.17 -2.34 -1.28
CA LEU A 435 3.42 -1.81 -0.70
C LEU A 435 3.14 -0.68 0.29
N LEU A 436 2.27 0.27 -0.07
CA LEU A 436 1.93 1.40 0.77
C LEU A 436 1.43 0.95 2.15
N PHE A 437 0.46 0.04 2.18
CA PHE A 437 -0.12 -0.40 3.45
C PHE A 437 0.78 -1.39 4.19
N GLU A 438 1.48 -2.27 3.48
CA GLU A 438 2.32 -3.29 4.12
C GLU A 438 3.69 -2.79 4.59
N SER A 439 4.05 -1.56 4.24
CA SER A 439 5.24 -0.93 4.80
C SER A 439 4.99 -0.52 6.26
N PRO A 440 6.00 -0.71 7.14
CA PRO A 440 5.90 -0.37 8.56
C PRO A 440 5.94 1.14 8.83
#